data_AF-I3TN81-F1
#
_entry.id   AF-I3TN81-F1
#
_cell.length_a   1.000
_cell.length_b   1.000
_cell.length_c   1.000
_cell.angle_alpha   90.00
_cell.angle_beta   90.00
_cell.angle_gamma   90.00
#
_symmetry.space_group_name_H-M   'P 1'
#
loop_
_entity.id
_entity.type
_entity.pdbx_description
1 polymer ?
#
loop_
_entity_poly.entity_id
_entity_poly.type
_entity_poly.pdbx_seq_one_letter_code
_entity_poly.pdbx_strand_id
1 'polypeptide(L)'
;MNIRQAYQAGRWQQLMDPDIVRMRPHLRYRHGDSRVPRPLHLSWDGRIVSRDDPWIMSHYPANGWGCTCWVEAITERQLQRLLRAGVAEIGAPDDGTYTWTDPRTGESRQIPKGIDPGWDYNVGIASMEGVVPAELQEPLPPYGEPSPLPPDLPPLPPVRPVDPARILPDGLDPQEYVDQFLAEFGATPGRPREFRDRSGGIILISEELFQVRAAGGEVVGSKADKFDRGRYLLLLADAIRDPDEVWVDWAMLASGKPALRRSYLRRTGLSGGKEMFTRFQWTGDAWHGVTAFNVRPNYLSKHRAGALLYRRPE
;
A
#
# COMPACT_ATOMS: atom_id res chain seq x y z
N MET A 1 7.18 4.97 -10.46
CA MET A 1 7.23 5.50 -11.84
C MET A 1 8.35 6.54 -11.94
N ASN A 2 9.25 6.40 -12.91
CA ASN A 2 10.32 7.38 -13.18
C ASN A 2 9.88 8.37 -14.29
N ILE A 3 10.51 9.55 -14.40
CA ILE A 3 10.22 10.60 -15.39
C ILE A 3 10.18 10.05 -16.83
N ARG A 4 11.08 9.13 -17.18
CA ARG A 4 11.07 8.50 -18.52
C ARG A 4 9.86 7.60 -18.76
N GLN A 5 9.44 6.83 -17.75
CA GLN A 5 8.21 6.03 -17.85
C GLN A 5 6.99 6.94 -18.02
N ALA A 6 6.94 8.06 -17.29
CA ALA A 6 5.88 9.05 -17.43
C ALA A 6 5.83 9.67 -18.84
N TYR A 7 7.00 10.05 -19.37
CA TYR A 7 7.13 10.55 -20.74
C TYR A 7 6.66 9.53 -21.78
N GLN A 8 7.10 8.28 -21.64
CA GLN A 8 6.71 7.20 -22.54
C GLN A 8 5.21 6.86 -22.46
N ALA A 9 4.61 6.92 -21.28
CA ALA A 9 3.17 6.74 -21.12
C ALA A 9 2.38 7.83 -21.87
N GLY A 10 2.77 9.10 -21.73
CA GLY A 10 2.17 10.20 -22.52
C GLY A 10 2.44 10.06 -24.01
N ARG A 11 3.62 9.57 -24.41
CA ARG A 11 3.94 9.31 -25.81
C ARG A 11 3.05 8.22 -26.41
N TRP A 12 2.77 7.16 -25.66
CA TRP A 12 1.83 6.11 -26.09
C TRP A 12 0.43 6.67 -26.38
N GLN A 13 -0.08 7.54 -25.50
CA GLN A 13 -1.37 8.20 -25.71
C GLN A 13 -1.38 8.99 -27.03
N GLN A 14 -0.31 9.72 -27.35
CA GLN A 14 -0.18 10.41 -28.64
C GLN A 14 -0.10 9.45 -29.84
N LEU A 15 0.56 8.30 -29.69
CA LEU A 15 0.67 7.27 -30.74
C LEU A 15 -0.68 6.59 -31.03
N MET A 16 -1.56 6.58 -30.03
CA MET A 16 -2.91 6.01 -30.07
C MET A 16 -4.02 7.01 -30.35
N ASP A 17 -3.69 8.30 -30.53
CA ASP A 17 -4.64 9.29 -31.02
C ASP A 17 -5.26 8.79 -32.35
N PRO A 18 -6.61 8.78 -32.50
CA PRO A 18 -7.28 8.26 -33.69
C PRO A 18 -6.76 8.85 -35.01
N ASP A 19 -6.37 10.13 -35.02
CA ASP A 19 -5.81 10.76 -36.20
C ASP A 19 -4.40 10.26 -36.52
N ILE A 20 -3.58 10.01 -35.50
CA ILE A 20 -2.25 9.42 -35.67
C ILE A 20 -2.34 7.96 -36.09
N VAL A 21 -3.26 7.19 -35.52
CA VAL A 21 -3.53 5.80 -35.92
C VAL A 21 -3.90 5.74 -37.40
N ARG A 22 -4.82 6.62 -37.84
CA ARG A 22 -5.26 6.69 -39.24
C ARG A 22 -4.16 7.13 -40.20
N MET A 23 -3.36 8.13 -39.84
CA MET A 23 -2.33 8.68 -40.75
C MET A 23 -1.02 7.87 -40.74
N ARG A 24 -0.70 7.21 -39.63
CA ARG A 24 0.60 6.54 -39.39
C ARG A 24 0.38 5.16 -38.75
N PRO A 25 -0.15 4.18 -39.50
CA PRO A 25 -0.66 2.92 -38.94
C PRO A 25 0.40 1.94 -38.44
N HIS A 26 1.69 2.19 -38.70
CA HIS A 26 2.77 1.30 -38.29
C HIS A 26 3.59 1.88 -37.16
N LEU A 27 4.01 1.04 -36.21
CA LEU A 27 4.95 1.42 -35.16
C LEU A 27 6.34 0.90 -35.48
N ARG A 28 7.35 1.76 -35.33
CA ARG A 28 8.76 1.40 -35.48
C ARG A 28 9.47 1.54 -34.14
N TYR A 29 10.12 0.47 -33.69
CA TYR A 29 10.99 0.49 -32.52
C TYR A 29 12.32 1.16 -32.87
N ARG A 30 12.78 2.06 -32.01
CA ARG A 30 14.03 2.80 -32.19
C ARG A 30 14.94 2.67 -30.98
N HIS A 31 16.19 2.33 -31.25
CA HIS A 31 17.23 2.39 -30.24
C HIS A 31 17.67 3.84 -29.98
N GLY A 32 17.94 4.16 -28.71
CA GLY A 32 18.43 5.47 -28.32
C GLY A 32 19.95 5.62 -28.36
N ASP A 33 20.46 6.65 -27.72
CA ASP A 33 21.87 7.03 -27.71
C ASP A 33 22.65 6.42 -26.53
N SER A 34 22.26 5.24 -26.05
CA SER A 34 22.92 4.62 -24.90
C SER A 34 24.38 4.33 -25.20
N ARG A 35 25.29 4.80 -24.32
CA ARG A 35 26.74 4.55 -24.44
C ARG A 35 27.10 3.07 -24.38
N VAL A 36 26.31 2.27 -23.65
CA VAL A 36 26.43 0.81 -23.57
C VAL A 36 25.07 0.22 -23.93
N PRO A 37 24.81 0.02 -25.23
CA PRO A 37 23.52 -0.45 -25.69
C PRO A 37 23.35 -1.96 -25.42
N ARG A 38 22.13 -2.37 -25.07
CA ARG A 38 21.80 -3.80 -24.90
C ARG A 38 21.78 -4.45 -26.29
N PRO A 39 22.46 -5.60 -26.52
CA PRO A 39 22.53 -6.22 -27.85
C PRO A 39 21.16 -6.50 -28.48
N LEU A 40 20.20 -6.98 -27.69
CA LEU A 40 18.84 -7.20 -28.17
C LEU A 40 18.12 -5.90 -28.57
N HIS A 41 18.36 -4.80 -27.87
CA HIS A 41 17.72 -3.52 -28.24
C HIS A 41 18.29 -2.96 -29.54
N LEU A 42 19.55 -3.28 -29.87
CA LEU A 42 20.14 -2.97 -31.17
C LEU A 42 19.52 -3.82 -32.28
N SER A 43 19.31 -5.13 -32.04
CA SER A 43 18.64 -6.00 -33.03
C SER A 43 17.16 -5.67 -33.21
N TRP A 44 16.56 -4.94 -32.27
CA TRP A 44 15.20 -4.42 -32.37
C TRP A 44 15.10 -3.05 -33.09
N ASP A 45 16.20 -2.32 -33.29
CA ASP A 45 16.16 -1.03 -33.98
C ASP A 45 15.69 -1.23 -35.44
N GLY A 46 14.62 -0.54 -35.82
CA GLY A 46 14.03 -0.72 -37.14
C GLY A 46 12.98 -1.81 -37.25
N ARG A 47 12.69 -2.57 -36.18
CA ARG A 47 11.53 -3.48 -36.15
C ARG A 47 10.24 -2.68 -36.31
N ILE A 48 9.39 -3.15 -37.21
CA ILE A 48 8.09 -2.58 -37.48
C ILE A 48 7.03 -3.59 -37.06
N VAL A 49 6.18 -3.18 -36.12
CA VAL A 49 5.14 -4.01 -35.53
C VAL A 49 3.79 -3.32 -35.65
N SER A 50 2.74 -4.14 -35.62
CA SER A 50 1.38 -3.62 -35.47
C SER A 50 1.21 -2.98 -34.09
N ARG A 51 0.22 -2.09 -33.96
CA ARG A 51 -0.14 -1.47 -32.67
C ARG A 51 -0.67 -2.49 -31.67
N ASP A 52 -1.34 -3.53 -32.17
CA ASP A 52 -1.96 -4.59 -31.37
C ASP A 52 -1.05 -5.82 -31.23
N ASP A 53 0.21 -5.72 -31.68
CA ASP A 53 1.15 -6.84 -31.61
C ASP A 53 1.50 -7.15 -30.13
N PRO A 54 1.39 -8.41 -29.66
CA PRO A 54 1.73 -8.77 -28.29
C PRO A 54 3.15 -8.37 -27.89
N TRP A 55 4.06 -8.30 -28.86
CA TRP A 55 5.43 -7.85 -28.62
C TRP A 55 5.47 -6.40 -28.16
N ILE A 56 4.72 -5.47 -28.77
CA ILE A 56 4.71 -4.07 -28.32
C ILE A 56 4.01 -3.90 -26.96
N MET A 57 3.16 -4.84 -26.56
CA MET A 57 2.52 -4.82 -25.24
C MET A 57 3.49 -5.10 -24.10
N SER A 58 4.56 -5.84 -24.37
CA SER A 58 5.59 -6.18 -23.38
C SER A 58 6.89 -5.40 -23.58
N HIS A 59 7.23 -5.02 -24.82
CA HIS A 59 8.51 -4.42 -25.21
C HIS A 59 8.44 -2.90 -25.46
N TYR A 60 7.35 -2.22 -25.08
CA TYR A 60 7.24 -0.78 -25.22
C TYR A 60 8.19 -0.04 -24.26
N PRO A 61 9.12 0.79 -24.76
CA PRO A 61 10.12 1.42 -23.90
C PRO A 61 9.52 2.29 -22.80
N ALA A 62 10.19 2.42 -21.64
CA ALA A 62 11.51 1.88 -21.34
C ALA A 62 11.47 0.39 -20.92
N ASN A 63 12.38 -0.44 -21.43
CA ASN A 63 12.42 -1.89 -21.15
C ASN A 63 13.36 -2.26 -19.99
N GLY A 64 13.63 -1.31 -19.11
CA GLY A 64 14.59 -1.46 -18.01
C GLY A 64 15.29 -0.17 -17.61
N TRP A 65 16.09 -0.27 -16.55
CA TRP A 65 16.83 0.89 -16.04
C TRP A 65 17.85 1.40 -17.05
N GLY A 66 17.89 2.73 -17.21
CA GLY A 66 18.80 3.40 -18.13
C GLY A 66 18.41 3.32 -19.61
N CYS A 67 17.36 2.58 -19.97
CA CYS A 67 16.91 2.47 -21.36
C CYS A 67 16.52 3.85 -21.94
N THR A 68 17.00 4.13 -23.15
CA THR A 68 16.72 5.36 -23.93
C THR A 68 15.98 5.06 -25.23
N CYS A 69 15.56 3.81 -25.48
CA CYS A 69 14.80 3.45 -26.66
C CYS A 69 13.43 4.14 -26.68
N TRP A 70 12.85 4.31 -27.87
CA TRP A 70 11.51 4.87 -28.06
C TRP A 70 10.81 4.22 -29.24
N VAL A 71 9.55 4.57 -29.45
CA VAL A 71 8.74 4.10 -30.57
C VAL A 71 8.20 5.30 -31.34
N GLU A 72 8.22 5.21 -32.66
CA GLU A 72 7.67 6.21 -33.57
C GLU A 72 6.58 5.62 -34.48
N ALA A 73 5.52 6.39 -34.73
CA ALA A 73 4.50 6.04 -35.72
C ALA A 73 4.94 6.49 -37.12
N ILE A 74 4.92 5.57 -38.09
CA ILE A 74 5.34 5.80 -39.47
C ILE A 74 4.17 5.62 -40.45
N THR A 75 4.21 6.37 -41.55
CA THR A 75 3.24 6.24 -42.65
C THR A 75 3.57 5.04 -43.53
N GLU A 76 2.60 4.58 -44.32
CA GLU A 76 2.82 3.55 -45.35
C GLU A 76 3.95 3.93 -46.33
N ARG A 77 3.99 5.20 -46.76
CA ARG A 77 5.06 5.68 -47.63
C ARG A 77 6.44 5.60 -46.96
N GLN A 78 6.53 5.88 -45.66
CA GLN A 78 7.77 5.76 -44.90
C GLN A 78 8.18 4.30 -44.74
N LEU A 79 7.24 3.41 -44.42
CA LEU A 79 7.44 1.96 -44.37
C LEU A 79 8.08 1.46 -45.68
N GLN A 80 7.43 1.72 -46.82
CA GLN A 80 7.93 1.28 -48.12
C GLN A 80 9.33 1.82 -48.45
N ARG A 81 9.65 3.04 -48.02
CA ARG A 81 10.99 3.62 -48.19
C ARG A 81 12.04 2.93 -47.33
N LEU A 82 11.72 2.61 -46.08
CA LEU A 82 12.63 1.95 -45.14
C LEU A 82 12.93 0.51 -45.58
N LEU A 83 11.90 -0.21 -46.04
CA LEU A 83 12.04 -1.57 -46.59
C LEU A 83 12.95 -1.59 -47.82
N ARG A 84 12.74 -0.67 -48.77
CA ARG A 84 13.62 -0.56 -49.95
C ARG A 84 15.07 -0.22 -49.60
N ALA A 85 15.28 0.53 -48.52
CA ALA A 85 16.61 0.88 -48.05
C ALA A 85 17.26 -0.23 -47.20
N GLY A 86 16.54 -1.31 -46.86
CA GLY A 86 17.07 -2.42 -46.06
C GLY A 86 17.38 -2.04 -44.60
N VAL A 87 16.76 -1.00 -44.07
CA VAL A 87 17.02 -0.47 -42.71
C VAL A 87 15.86 -0.71 -41.74
N ALA A 88 14.91 -1.56 -42.12
CA ALA A 88 13.77 -1.94 -41.31
C ALA A 88 13.24 -3.33 -41.70
N GLU A 89 12.68 -4.03 -40.72
CA GLU A 89 12.11 -5.37 -40.88
C GLU A 89 10.70 -5.41 -40.27
N ILE A 90 9.76 -6.06 -40.95
CA ILE A 90 8.39 -6.25 -40.45
C ILE A 90 8.37 -7.48 -39.53
N GLY A 91 7.65 -7.34 -38.42
CA GLY A 91 7.37 -8.43 -37.49
C GLY A 91 8.19 -8.33 -36.21
N ALA A 92 7.60 -8.89 -35.16
CA ALA A 92 8.25 -9.05 -33.87
C ALA A 92 9.29 -10.19 -33.90
N PRO A 93 10.49 -10.00 -33.33
CA PRO A 93 11.42 -11.10 -33.10
C PRO A 93 10.92 -12.00 -31.97
N ASP A 94 11.22 -13.30 -32.06
CA ASP A 94 11.01 -14.26 -30.97
C ASP A 94 12.35 -14.55 -30.27
N ASP A 95 12.65 -13.75 -29.25
CA ASP A 95 13.85 -13.92 -28.43
C ASP A 95 13.64 -14.89 -27.25
N GLY A 96 12.41 -15.38 -27.06
CA GLY A 96 11.98 -16.23 -25.95
C GLY A 96 11.96 -15.52 -24.58
N THR A 97 11.78 -16.31 -23.51
CA THR A 97 11.73 -15.84 -22.12
C THR A 97 12.85 -16.43 -21.27
N TYR A 98 13.06 -15.86 -20.08
CA TYR A 98 13.86 -16.46 -19.01
C TYR A 98 13.06 -16.46 -17.70
N THR A 99 13.32 -17.46 -16.86
CA THR A 99 12.72 -17.52 -15.52
C THR A 99 13.46 -16.58 -14.58
N TRP A 100 12.72 -15.68 -13.93
CA TRP A 100 13.22 -14.83 -12.85
C TRP A 100 12.42 -15.12 -11.58
N THR A 101 13.13 -15.20 -10.45
CA THR A 101 12.52 -15.44 -9.13
C THR A 101 12.64 -14.17 -8.29
N ASP A 102 11.52 -13.67 -7.78
CA ASP A 102 11.49 -12.49 -6.92
C ASP A 102 12.18 -12.82 -5.58
N PRO A 103 13.29 -12.14 -5.22
CA PRO A 103 14.03 -12.43 -4.00
C PRO A 103 13.26 -12.10 -2.71
N ARG A 104 12.18 -11.30 -2.80
CA ARG A 104 11.35 -10.91 -1.65
C ARG A 104 10.19 -11.88 -1.40
N THR A 105 9.62 -12.47 -2.45
CA THR A 105 8.42 -13.34 -2.33
C THR A 105 8.69 -14.80 -2.65
N GLY A 106 9.80 -15.12 -3.34
CA GLY A 106 10.10 -16.46 -3.84
C GLY A 106 9.27 -16.87 -5.07
N GLU A 107 8.42 -15.99 -5.58
CA GLU A 107 7.57 -16.25 -6.75
C GLU A 107 8.40 -16.25 -8.03
N SER A 108 8.19 -17.22 -8.91
CA SER A 108 8.89 -17.31 -10.20
C SER A 108 8.00 -16.85 -11.35
N ARG A 109 8.55 -16.02 -12.25
CA ARG A 109 7.87 -15.45 -13.41
C ARG A 109 8.69 -15.63 -14.68
N GLN A 110 8.01 -15.74 -15.82
CA GLN A 110 8.62 -15.77 -17.15
C GLN A 110 8.73 -14.35 -17.69
N ILE A 111 9.94 -13.90 -18.00
CA ILE A 111 10.21 -12.53 -18.49
C ILE A 111 10.79 -12.60 -19.89
N PRO A 112 10.33 -11.77 -20.85
CA PRO A 112 10.93 -11.69 -22.18
C PRO A 112 12.42 -11.32 -22.11
N LYS A 113 13.24 -11.98 -22.93
CA LYS A 113 14.67 -11.64 -22.98
C LYS A 113 14.87 -10.21 -23.47
N GLY A 114 15.82 -9.50 -22.85
CA GLY A 114 16.09 -8.09 -23.16
C GLY A 114 15.26 -7.09 -22.36
N ILE A 115 14.32 -7.56 -21.53
CA ILE A 115 13.53 -6.74 -20.61
C ILE A 115 13.91 -7.05 -19.16
N ASP A 116 14.03 -6.00 -18.35
CA ASP A 116 14.29 -6.15 -16.92
C ASP A 116 13.00 -6.55 -16.18
N PRO A 117 13.09 -7.32 -15.07
CA PRO A 117 11.91 -7.66 -14.27
C PRO A 117 11.12 -6.43 -13.79
N GLY A 118 9.80 -6.45 -14.00
CA GLY A 118 8.93 -5.33 -13.65
C GLY A 118 8.94 -4.20 -14.68
N TRP A 119 9.41 -4.47 -15.90
CA TRP A 119 9.34 -3.58 -17.07
C TRP A 119 8.70 -4.26 -18.28
N ASP A 120 8.22 -5.49 -18.11
CA ASP A 120 7.58 -6.38 -19.08
C ASP A 120 6.10 -6.02 -19.33
N TYR A 121 5.81 -4.73 -19.42
CA TYR A 121 4.47 -4.20 -19.70
C TYR A 121 4.54 -2.85 -20.42
N ASN A 122 3.48 -2.52 -21.14
CA ASN A 122 3.35 -1.23 -21.80
C ASN A 122 2.87 -0.17 -20.81
N VAL A 123 3.78 0.74 -20.43
CA VAL A 123 3.49 1.83 -19.48
C VAL A 123 2.35 2.75 -19.90
N GLY A 124 2.11 2.90 -21.20
CA GLY A 124 0.99 3.69 -21.73
C GLY A 124 -0.36 3.03 -21.47
N ILE A 125 -0.43 1.71 -21.62
CA ILE A 125 -1.64 0.92 -21.33
C ILE A 125 -1.85 0.80 -19.82
N ALA A 126 -0.81 0.43 -19.07
CA ALA A 126 -0.89 0.28 -17.62
C ALA A 126 -1.28 1.59 -16.90
N SER A 127 -0.91 2.75 -17.44
CA SER A 127 -1.37 4.04 -16.92
C SER A 127 -2.89 4.24 -17.06
N MET A 128 -3.53 3.58 -18.03
CA MET A 128 -4.98 3.58 -18.26
C MET A 128 -5.70 2.45 -17.50
N GLU A 129 -5.02 1.31 -17.27
CA GLU A 129 -5.55 0.17 -16.48
C GLU A 129 -5.48 0.39 -14.96
N GLY A 130 -4.65 1.34 -14.50
CA GLY A 130 -4.29 1.58 -13.10
C GLY A 130 -5.39 2.01 -12.11
N VAL A 131 -6.67 1.77 -12.43
CA VAL A 131 -7.79 2.02 -11.51
C VAL A 131 -8.72 0.81 -11.35
N VAL A 132 -8.50 -0.25 -12.13
CA VAL A 132 -9.34 -1.47 -12.08
C VAL A 132 -8.49 -2.62 -11.53
N PRO A 133 -8.68 -3.01 -10.26
CA PRO A 133 -8.09 -4.24 -9.73
C PRO A 133 -8.51 -5.44 -10.59
N ALA A 134 -7.60 -6.38 -10.81
CA ALA A 134 -7.93 -7.64 -11.48
C ALA A 134 -9.06 -8.37 -10.70
N GLU A 135 -9.99 -8.98 -11.44
CA GLU A 135 -10.99 -9.87 -10.84
C GLU A 135 -10.28 -11.03 -10.13
N LEU A 136 -10.62 -11.23 -8.87
CA LEU A 136 -10.12 -12.36 -8.09
C LEU A 136 -10.59 -13.66 -8.76
N GLN A 137 -9.66 -14.44 -9.31
CA GLN A 137 -9.95 -15.73 -9.96
C GLN A 137 -10.60 -16.74 -9.00
N GLU A 138 -10.30 -16.60 -7.70
CA GLU A 138 -10.95 -17.34 -6.62
C GLU A 138 -11.56 -16.33 -5.63
N PRO A 139 -12.81 -16.53 -5.19
CA PRO A 139 -13.37 -15.75 -4.11
C PRO A 139 -12.43 -15.81 -2.91
N LEU A 140 -12.21 -14.67 -2.24
CA LEU A 140 -11.48 -14.68 -0.98
C LEU A 140 -12.12 -15.72 -0.05
N PRO A 141 -11.31 -16.51 0.68
CA PRO A 141 -11.84 -17.48 1.60
C PRO A 141 -12.84 -16.79 2.54
N PRO A 142 -13.96 -17.46 2.89
CA PRO A 142 -14.94 -16.89 3.79
C PRO A 142 -14.23 -16.43 5.06
N TYR A 143 -14.51 -15.19 5.45
CA TYR A 143 -13.99 -14.64 6.67
C TYR A 143 -14.47 -15.49 7.87
N GLY A 144 -13.53 -16.09 8.61
CA GLY A 144 -13.80 -16.77 9.87
C GLY A 144 -13.45 -15.88 11.06
N GLU A 145 -14.37 -15.78 12.04
CA GLU A 145 -14.04 -15.24 13.37
C GLU A 145 -13.63 -16.36 14.34
N PRO A 146 -12.50 -16.21 15.05
CA PRO A 146 -11.49 -15.16 14.93
C PRO A 146 -10.58 -15.35 13.70
N SER A 147 -10.03 -14.26 13.16
CA SER A 147 -8.97 -14.36 12.15
C SER A 147 -7.84 -15.25 12.63
N PRO A 148 -7.29 -16.13 11.77
CA PRO A 148 -6.22 -17.02 12.17
C PRO A 148 -5.00 -16.22 12.60
N LEU A 149 -4.32 -16.74 13.62
CA LEU A 149 -2.99 -16.25 13.97
C LEU A 149 -2.01 -16.68 12.88
N PRO A 150 -1.05 -15.82 12.49
CA PRO A 150 0.03 -16.21 11.61
C PRO A 150 0.77 -17.43 12.18
N PRO A 151 1.14 -18.43 11.35
CA PRO A 151 1.87 -19.60 11.81
C PRO A 151 3.23 -19.22 12.43
N ASP A 152 3.91 -18.22 11.86
CA ASP A 152 5.19 -17.69 12.33
C ASP A 152 5.00 -16.31 12.98
N LEU A 153 4.36 -16.30 14.14
CA LEU A 153 4.24 -15.08 14.95
C LEU A 153 5.62 -14.61 15.43
N PRO A 154 6.05 -13.38 15.09
CA PRO A 154 7.35 -12.90 15.56
C PRO A 154 7.35 -12.75 17.09
N PRO A 155 8.51 -12.71 17.77
CA PRO A 155 8.56 -12.59 19.23
C PRO A 155 7.88 -11.29 19.70
N LEU A 156 7.40 -11.23 20.94
CA LEU A 156 6.79 -10.00 21.45
C LEU A 156 7.85 -8.89 21.53
N PRO A 157 7.56 -7.67 21.05
CA PRO A 157 8.46 -6.53 21.22
C PRO A 157 8.81 -6.29 22.70
N PRO A 158 10.04 -5.82 23.01
CA PRO A 158 10.44 -5.54 24.38
C PRO A 158 9.63 -4.38 24.97
N VAL A 159 9.41 -4.45 26.28
CA VAL A 159 8.66 -3.46 27.05
C VAL A 159 9.41 -2.14 27.07
N ARG A 160 8.68 -1.03 26.83
CA ARG A 160 9.26 0.32 26.91
C ARG A 160 9.02 0.93 28.28
N PRO A 161 9.99 1.63 28.89
CA PRO A 161 9.69 2.44 30.07
C PRO A 161 8.67 3.54 29.72
N VAL A 162 7.75 3.80 30.65
CA VAL A 162 6.84 4.95 30.56
C VAL A 162 7.51 6.20 31.09
N ASP A 163 7.33 7.32 30.40
CA ASP A 163 7.57 8.63 31.00
C ASP A 163 6.42 8.92 31.99
N PRO A 164 6.69 9.16 33.29
CA PRO A 164 5.66 9.48 34.27
C PRO A 164 4.72 10.61 33.85
N ALA A 165 5.18 11.58 33.05
CA ALA A 165 4.34 12.67 32.54
C ALA A 165 3.24 12.20 31.58
N ARG A 166 3.33 10.97 31.05
CA ARG A 166 2.29 10.34 30.22
C ARG A 166 1.17 9.69 31.05
N ILE A 167 1.30 9.67 32.38
CA ILE A 167 0.24 9.24 33.27
C ILE A 167 -0.45 10.48 33.82
N LEU A 168 -1.70 10.71 33.41
CA LEU A 168 -2.44 11.88 33.87
C LEU A 168 -2.87 11.73 35.35
N PRO A 169 -3.10 12.84 36.06
CA PRO A 169 -3.68 12.82 37.40
C PRO A 169 -5.01 12.07 37.43
N ASP A 170 -5.31 11.45 38.58
CA ASP A 170 -6.63 10.85 38.83
C ASP A 170 -7.69 11.94 39.08
N GLY A 171 -8.95 11.63 38.78
CA GLY A 171 -10.10 12.50 39.10
C GLY A 171 -10.23 13.77 38.26
N LEU A 172 -9.52 13.89 37.12
CA LEU A 172 -9.80 14.96 36.15
C LEU A 172 -11.18 14.80 35.53
N ASP A 173 -11.73 15.90 35.01
CA ASP A 173 -12.97 15.85 34.24
C ASP A 173 -12.77 14.98 32.97
N PRO A 174 -13.74 14.13 32.59
CA PRO A 174 -13.67 13.32 31.38
C PRO A 174 -13.33 14.12 30.12
N GLN A 175 -13.80 15.36 30.00
CA GLN A 175 -13.48 16.23 28.87
C GLN A 175 -12.01 16.65 28.87
N GLU A 176 -11.42 16.91 30.03
CA GLU A 176 -10.01 17.27 30.14
C GLU A 176 -9.09 16.13 29.69
N TYR A 177 -9.43 14.88 30.03
CA TYR A 177 -8.72 13.72 29.50
C TYR A 177 -8.82 13.63 27.96
N VAL A 178 -10.01 13.90 27.40
CA VAL A 178 -10.24 13.90 25.95
C VAL A 178 -9.42 14.99 25.27
N ASP A 179 -9.42 16.21 25.81
CA ASP A 179 -8.70 17.35 25.25
C ASP A 179 -7.19 17.07 25.21
N GLN A 180 -6.64 16.50 26.28
CA GLN A 180 -5.23 16.09 26.32
C GLN A 180 -4.92 15.00 25.29
N PHE A 181 -5.81 14.01 25.10
CA PHE A 181 -5.64 13.02 24.04
C PHE A 181 -5.67 13.66 22.64
N LEU A 182 -6.63 14.55 22.36
CA LEU A 182 -6.79 15.16 21.03
C LEU A 182 -5.61 16.07 20.68
N ALA A 183 -5.05 16.78 21.68
CA ALA A 183 -3.89 17.63 21.51
C ALA A 183 -2.66 16.89 20.95
N GLU A 184 -2.50 15.60 21.29
CA GLU A 184 -1.44 14.73 20.78
C GLU A 184 -1.46 14.56 19.25
N PHE A 185 -2.61 14.82 18.63
CA PHE A 185 -2.85 14.71 17.20
C PHE A 185 -3.15 16.08 16.54
N GLY A 186 -3.08 17.17 17.31
CA GLY A 186 -3.48 18.51 16.84
C GLY A 186 -4.97 18.64 16.53
N ALA A 187 -5.80 17.76 17.12
CA ALA A 187 -7.25 17.79 17.06
C ALA A 187 -7.82 18.59 18.25
N THR A 188 -9.06 19.05 18.11
CA THR A 188 -9.84 19.66 19.20
C THR A 188 -11.27 19.15 19.15
N PRO A 189 -12.07 19.31 20.22
CA PRO A 189 -13.51 19.15 20.14
C PRO A 189 -14.11 19.90 18.94
N GLY A 190 -15.04 19.28 18.22
CA GLY A 190 -15.65 19.81 17.00
C GLY A 190 -14.73 19.93 15.76
N ARG A 191 -13.42 19.64 15.88
CA ARG A 191 -12.46 19.75 14.77
C ARG A 191 -11.59 18.48 14.66
N PRO A 192 -12.09 17.45 13.96
CA PRO A 192 -11.35 16.21 13.79
C PRO A 192 -10.09 16.41 12.93
N ARG A 193 -9.11 15.53 13.09
CA ARG A 193 -7.88 15.50 12.30
C ARG A 193 -7.60 14.12 11.74
N GLU A 194 -7.16 14.10 10.50
CA GLU A 194 -6.57 12.90 9.91
C GLU A 194 -5.17 12.67 10.49
N PHE A 195 -4.88 11.43 10.88
CA PHE A 195 -3.57 11.01 11.34
C PHE A 195 -3.06 9.86 10.47
N ARG A 196 -1.87 10.03 9.90
CA ARG A 196 -1.17 8.97 9.15
C ARG A 196 -0.26 8.20 10.09
N ASP A 197 -0.49 6.90 10.21
CA ASP A 197 0.30 6.04 11.10
C ASP A 197 1.62 5.55 10.48
N ARG A 198 2.38 4.77 11.27
CA ARG A 198 3.68 4.21 10.88
C ARG A 198 3.64 3.22 9.71
N SER A 199 2.50 2.61 9.44
CA SER A 199 2.28 1.75 8.26
C SER A 199 1.76 2.54 7.05
N GLY A 200 1.57 3.85 7.18
CA GLY A 200 1.15 4.76 6.12
C GLY A 200 -0.36 4.89 5.93
N GLY A 201 -1.18 4.16 6.69
CA GLY A 201 -2.64 4.31 6.57
C GLY A 201 -3.17 5.46 7.43
N ILE A 202 -4.36 5.93 7.09
CA ILE A 202 -4.96 7.13 7.66
C ILE A 202 -6.12 6.71 8.58
N ILE A 203 -6.16 7.28 9.78
CA ILE A 203 -7.32 7.21 10.67
C ILE A 203 -7.79 8.62 11.03
N LEU A 204 -9.08 8.76 11.35
CA LEU A 204 -9.65 10.01 11.82
C LEU A 204 -9.63 10.07 13.34
N ILE A 205 -9.03 11.11 13.89
CA ILE A 205 -8.99 11.41 15.32
C ILE A 205 -10.03 12.49 15.63
N SER A 206 -10.95 12.17 16.54
CA SER A 206 -12.09 13.01 16.91
C SER A 206 -12.48 12.78 18.37
N GLU A 207 -13.14 13.76 19.01
CA GLU A 207 -13.76 13.59 20.32
C GLU A 207 -14.84 12.50 20.32
N GLU A 208 -15.47 12.27 19.17
CA GLU A 208 -16.49 11.23 18.96
C GLU A 208 -15.97 9.85 19.30
N LEU A 209 -14.64 9.69 19.34
CA LEU A 209 -14.04 8.49 19.87
C LEU A 209 -14.63 8.21 21.27
N PHE A 210 -14.57 9.17 22.18
CA PHE A 210 -14.90 8.96 23.60
C PHE A 210 -16.37 9.16 23.94
N GLN A 211 -17.22 9.50 22.98
CA GLN A 211 -18.65 9.70 23.21
C GLN A 211 -19.38 8.36 23.36
N VAL A 212 -20.34 8.33 24.28
CA VAL A 212 -21.36 7.28 24.39
C VAL A 212 -22.63 7.82 23.79
N ARG A 213 -23.18 7.14 22.79
CA ARG A 213 -24.40 7.58 22.11
C ARG A 213 -25.57 6.64 22.40
N ALA A 214 -26.76 7.21 22.59
CA ALA A 214 -28.00 6.45 22.65
C ALA A 214 -28.40 5.94 21.25
N ALA A 215 -29.41 5.07 21.19
CA ALA A 215 -29.92 4.52 19.93
C ALA A 215 -30.40 5.62 18.94
N GLY A 216 -30.83 6.78 19.45
CA GLY A 216 -31.21 7.95 18.65
C GLY A 216 -30.05 8.83 18.17
N GLY A 217 -28.80 8.48 18.49
CA GLY A 217 -27.59 9.21 18.07
C GLY A 217 -27.17 10.36 19.00
N GLU A 218 -27.97 10.67 20.02
CA GLU A 218 -27.66 11.68 21.06
C GLU A 218 -26.49 11.23 21.94
N VAL A 219 -25.58 12.15 22.27
CA VAL A 219 -24.47 11.91 23.18
C VAL A 219 -25.00 11.92 24.62
N VAL A 220 -24.95 10.76 25.28
CA VAL A 220 -25.46 10.56 26.64
C VAL A 220 -24.35 10.43 27.68
N GLY A 221 -23.09 10.54 27.28
CA GLY A 221 -21.95 10.55 28.19
C GLY A 221 -20.61 10.37 27.49
N SER A 222 -19.57 10.20 28.31
CA SER A 222 -18.21 9.94 27.86
C SER A 222 -17.69 8.63 28.46
N LYS A 223 -16.96 7.86 27.65
CA LYS A 223 -16.21 6.67 28.10
C LYS A 223 -14.73 6.96 28.36
N ALA A 224 -14.32 8.23 28.30
CA ALA A 224 -12.93 8.65 28.48
C ALA A 224 -12.33 8.17 29.82
N ASP A 225 -13.10 8.27 30.90
CA ASP A 225 -12.67 7.87 32.24
C ASP A 225 -13.39 6.62 32.78
N LYS A 226 -13.95 5.79 31.90
CA LYS A 226 -14.66 4.59 32.33
C LYS A 226 -13.71 3.64 33.08
N PHE A 227 -14.03 3.29 34.32
CA PHE A 227 -13.21 2.47 35.22
C PHE A 227 -11.85 3.10 35.57
N ASP A 228 -11.82 4.42 35.77
CA ASP A 228 -10.62 5.19 36.17
C ASP A 228 -9.46 5.06 35.16
N ARG A 229 -9.82 4.94 33.87
CA ARG A 229 -8.86 4.72 32.79
C ARG A 229 -8.45 6.01 32.08
N GLY A 230 -9.07 7.15 32.41
CA GLY A 230 -8.77 8.45 31.82
C GLY A 230 -7.31 8.82 31.98
N ARG A 231 -6.73 8.45 33.12
CA ARG A 231 -5.31 8.65 33.43
C ARG A 231 -4.33 8.04 32.41
N TYR A 232 -4.76 7.05 31.63
CA TYR A 232 -3.93 6.33 30.66
C TYR A 232 -4.21 6.74 29.20
N LEU A 233 -5.03 7.76 28.94
CA LEU A 233 -5.35 8.14 27.56
C LEU A 233 -4.12 8.58 26.75
N LEU A 234 -3.12 9.22 27.36
CA LEU A 234 -1.87 9.53 26.67
C LEU A 234 -1.10 8.26 26.26
N LEU A 235 -1.22 7.17 27.02
CA LEU A 235 -0.65 5.88 26.62
C LEU A 235 -1.43 5.23 25.47
N LEU A 236 -2.74 5.50 25.37
CA LEU A 236 -3.54 5.15 24.20
C LEU A 236 -3.11 5.95 22.97
N ALA A 237 -2.86 7.26 23.12
CA ALA A 237 -2.32 8.10 22.06
C ALA A 237 -0.94 7.60 21.60
N ASP A 238 -0.09 7.21 22.54
CA ASP A 238 1.22 6.61 22.28
C ASP A 238 1.14 5.30 21.48
N ALA A 239 0.13 4.47 21.74
CA ALA A 239 -0.08 3.25 20.96
C ALA A 239 -0.43 3.56 19.49
N ILE A 240 -1.09 4.68 19.22
CA ILE A 240 -1.43 5.11 17.85
C ILE A 240 -0.23 5.80 17.18
N ARG A 241 0.42 6.74 17.89
CA ARG A 241 1.51 7.57 17.36
C ARG A 241 2.80 6.78 17.15
N ASP A 242 3.12 5.92 18.11
CA ASP A 242 4.37 5.17 18.14
C ASP A 242 4.13 3.74 18.66
N PRO A 243 3.41 2.91 17.87
CA PRO A 243 3.11 1.51 18.21
C PRO A 243 4.37 0.64 18.23
N ASP A 244 4.28 -0.50 18.92
CA ASP A 244 5.21 -1.60 18.71
C ASP A 244 4.83 -2.41 17.48
N GLU A 245 3.53 -2.63 17.25
CA GLU A 245 3.01 -3.33 16.08
C GLU A 245 1.68 -2.72 15.58
N VAL A 246 1.46 -2.77 14.27
CA VAL A 246 0.17 -2.49 13.63
C VAL A 246 -0.26 -3.74 12.87
N TRP A 247 -1.42 -4.25 13.23
CA TRP A 247 -2.05 -5.40 12.60
C TRP A 247 -3.32 -4.97 11.87
N VAL A 248 -3.66 -5.71 10.81
CA VAL A 248 -4.96 -5.58 10.16
C VAL A 248 -5.59 -6.95 9.99
N ASP A 249 -6.84 -7.06 10.44
CA ASP A 249 -7.66 -8.25 10.26
C ASP A 249 -9.07 -7.86 9.84
N TRP A 250 -9.83 -8.84 9.39
CA TRP A 250 -11.26 -8.67 9.20
C TRP A 250 -11.95 -8.87 10.56
N ALA A 251 -13.08 -8.20 10.80
CA ALA A 251 -13.90 -8.28 12.02
C ALA A 251 -15.39 -8.15 11.67
N MET A 252 -16.26 -8.91 12.32
CA MET A 252 -17.69 -8.65 12.33
C MET A 252 -18.00 -7.51 13.30
N LEU A 253 -18.63 -6.46 12.78
CA LEU A 253 -19.21 -5.42 13.63
C LEU A 253 -20.45 -5.97 14.34
N ALA A 254 -20.84 -5.34 15.46
CA ALA A 254 -22.07 -5.69 16.18
C ALA A 254 -23.33 -5.56 15.31
N SER A 255 -23.27 -4.79 14.22
CA SER A 255 -24.31 -4.67 13.20
C SER A 255 -24.44 -5.86 12.26
N GLY A 256 -23.53 -6.85 12.35
CA GLY A 256 -23.47 -7.98 11.42
C GLY A 256 -22.84 -7.64 10.07
N LYS A 257 -22.16 -6.49 9.95
CA LYS A 257 -21.37 -6.15 8.75
C LYS A 257 -19.89 -6.50 8.96
N PRO A 258 -19.22 -7.15 8.00
CA PRO A 258 -17.77 -7.31 8.05
C PRO A 258 -17.10 -5.95 7.84
N ALA A 259 -16.04 -5.69 8.60
CA ALA A 259 -15.23 -4.50 8.46
C ALA A 259 -13.75 -4.84 8.63
N LEU A 260 -12.90 -4.07 7.95
CA LEU A 260 -11.47 -4.14 8.16
C LEU A 260 -11.14 -3.48 9.50
N ARG A 261 -10.54 -4.24 10.40
CA ARG A 261 -10.13 -3.80 11.73
C ARG A 261 -8.62 -3.64 11.77
N ARG A 262 -8.21 -2.44 12.15
CA ARG A 262 -6.82 -2.10 12.38
C ARG A 262 -6.55 -2.09 13.87
N SER A 263 -5.51 -2.80 14.31
CA SER A 263 -5.13 -2.92 15.71
C SER A 263 -3.72 -2.37 15.93
N TYR A 264 -3.59 -1.41 16.83
CA TYR A 264 -2.33 -0.80 17.25
C TYR A 264 -1.96 -1.34 18.61
N LEU A 265 -0.77 -1.91 18.74
CA LEU A 265 -0.33 -2.58 19.95
C LEU A 265 0.90 -1.87 20.53
N ARG A 266 0.89 -1.65 21.85
CA ARG A 266 2.05 -1.13 22.58
C ARG A 266 2.18 -1.76 23.97
N ARG A 267 3.41 -2.10 24.35
CA ARG A 267 3.80 -2.61 25.67
C ARG A 267 4.61 -1.56 26.42
N THR A 268 4.10 -1.19 27.58
CA THR A 268 4.63 -0.11 28.41
C THR A 268 4.90 -0.62 29.82
N GLY A 269 6.10 -0.43 30.33
CA GLY A 269 6.51 -0.73 31.70
C GLY A 269 6.18 0.44 32.60
N LEU A 270 5.38 0.16 33.63
CA LEU A 270 4.97 1.11 34.66
C LEU A 270 5.87 0.97 35.90
N SER A 271 5.76 1.95 36.80
CA SER A 271 6.44 1.89 38.11
C SER A 271 6.02 0.66 38.91
N GLY A 272 6.94 0.15 39.74
CA GLY A 272 6.71 -1.05 40.56
C GLY A 272 6.72 -2.37 39.78
N GLY A 273 7.34 -2.40 38.59
CA GLY A 273 7.51 -3.62 37.79
C GLY A 273 6.24 -4.12 37.11
N LYS A 274 5.20 -3.28 37.04
CA LYS A 274 3.95 -3.60 36.33
C LYS A 274 4.12 -3.37 34.83
N GLU A 275 3.47 -4.19 34.03
CA GLU A 275 3.40 -4.01 32.57
C GLU A 275 1.98 -3.61 32.17
N MET A 276 1.87 -2.70 31.22
CA MET A 276 0.61 -2.31 30.60
C MET A 276 0.66 -2.61 29.11
N PHE A 277 -0.37 -3.30 28.65
CA PHE A 277 -0.64 -3.50 27.26
C PHE A 277 -1.72 -2.52 26.82
N THR A 278 -1.41 -1.74 25.80
CA THR A 278 -2.34 -0.80 25.19
C THR A 278 -2.69 -1.27 23.81
N ARG A 279 -3.99 -1.38 23.54
CA ARG A 279 -4.54 -1.75 22.26
C ARG A 279 -5.57 -0.72 21.82
N PHE A 280 -5.35 -0.13 20.66
CA PHE A 280 -6.37 0.65 19.97
C PHE A 280 -6.84 -0.14 18.75
N GLN A 281 -8.15 -0.31 18.58
CA GLN A 281 -8.74 -0.95 17.42
C GLN A 281 -9.64 0.04 16.69
N TRP A 282 -9.58 0.05 15.37
CA TRP A 282 -10.33 0.96 14.53
C TRP A 282 -10.90 0.23 13.32
N THR A 283 -12.14 0.54 12.97
CA THR A 283 -12.84 0.13 11.74
C THR A 283 -13.48 1.38 11.12
N GLY A 284 -14.02 1.26 9.90
CA GLY A 284 -14.73 2.37 9.25
C GLY A 284 -15.95 2.88 10.03
N ASP A 285 -16.60 2.02 10.81
CA ASP A 285 -17.86 2.33 11.51
C ASP A 285 -17.72 2.33 13.06
N ALA A 286 -16.58 1.90 13.61
CA ALA A 286 -16.41 1.75 15.05
C ALA A 286 -14.93 1.80 15.48
N TRP A 287 -14.71 2.02 16.76
CA TRP A 287 -13.38 1.86 17.35
C TRP A 287 -13.51 1.30 18.77
N HIS A 288 -12.46 0.65 19.24
CA HIS A 288 -12.39 0.05 20.55
C HIS A 288 -10.98 0.15 21.15
N GLY A 289 -10.84 0.87 22.25
CA GLY A 289 -9.60 0.97 23.02
C GLY A 289 -9.63 0.06 24.24
N VAL A 290 -8.56 -0.72 24.45
CA VAL A 290 -8.36 -1.52 25.65
C VAL A 290 -6.99 -1.20 26.24
N THR A 291 -6.98 -0.80 27.51
CA THR A 291 -5.80 -0.83 28.37
C THR A 291 -5.95 -2.02 29.32
N ALA A 292 -4.94 -2.89 29.37
CA ALA A 292 -4.92 -4.08 30.20
C ALA A 292 -3.58 -4.19 30.94
N PHE A 293 -3.64 -4.54 32.23
CA PHE A 293 -2.46 -4.65 33.10
C PHE A 293 -1.98 -6.10 33.23
N ASN A 294 -0.66 -6.28 33.34
CA ASN A 294 0.02 -7.55 33.65
C ASN A 294 -0.50 -8.72 32.82
N VAL A 295 -0.60 -8.49 31.50
CA VAL A 295 -1.23 -9.40 30.57
C VAL A 295 -0.30 -10.57 30.25
N ARG A 296 -0.82 -11.80 30.35
CA ARG A 296 -0.05 -13.02 30.01
C ARG A 296 0.31 -13.02 28.51
N PRO A 297 1.49 -13.55 28.11
CA PRO A 297 1.90 -13.60 26.70
C PRO A 297 0.85 -14.21 25.76
N ASN A 298 0.17 -15.28 26.16
CA ASN A 298 -0.87 -15.91 25.34
C ASN A 298 -2.07 -14.99 25.06
N TYR A 299 -2.38 -14.05 25.95
CA TYR A 299 -3.43 -13.07 25.69
C TYR A 299 -2.96 -12.04 24.64
N LEU A 300 -1.68 -11.63 24.70
CA LEU A 300 -1.09 -10.72 23.71
C LEU A 300 -1.10 -11.33 22.31
N SER A 301 -0.74 -12.61 22.19
CA SER A 301 -0.73 -13.33 20.90
C SER A 301 -2.11 -13.34 20.23
N LYS A 302 -3.21 -13.46 20.98
CA LYS A 302 -4.58 -13.43 20.43
C LYS A 302 -4.96 -12.12 19.73
N HIS A 303 -4.17 -11.07 19.89
CA HIS A 303 -4.42 -9.76 19.27
C HIS A 303 -3.46 -9.44 18.12
N ARG A 304 -2.68 -10.44 17.71
CA ARG A 304 -1.69 -10.38 16.63
C ARG A 304 -2.16 -11.29 15.49
N ALA A 305 -3.35 -10.98 14.96
CA ALA A 305 -4.05 -11.77 13.95
C ALA A 305 -4.11 -11.01 12.62
N GLY A 306 -4.25 -11.76 11.52
CA GLY A 306 -4.27 -11.18 10.18
C GLY A 306 -2.89 -10.75 9.67
N ALA A 307 -2.82 -9.64 8.96
CA ALA A 307 -1.59 -9.14 8.34
C ALA A 307 -0.86 -8.13 9.25
N LEU A 308 0.44 -8.36 9.45
CA LEU A 308 1.33 -7.42 10.14
C LEU A 308 1.72 -6.29 9.17
N LEU A 309 1.25 -5.07 9.42
CA LEU A 309 1.52 -3.90 8.58
C LEU A 309 2.74 -3.11 9.01
N TYR A 310 3.04 -3.13 10.31
CA TYR A 310 4.20 -2.46 10.86
C TYR A 310 4.66 -3.17 12.12
N ARG A 311 5.97 -3.23 12.29
CA ARG A 311 6.63 -3.66 13.51
C ARG A 311 7.78 -2.71 13.79
N ARG A 312 7.92 -2.28 15.04
CA ARG A 312 9.02 -1.43 15.47
C ARG A 312 10.35 -2.16 15.21
N PRO A 313 11.35 -1.49 14.60
CA PRO A 313 12.72 -2.00 14.54
C PRO A 313 13.28 -2.26 15.94
N GLU A 314 14.18 -3.23 16.05
CA GLU A 314 14.95 -3.46 17.29
C GLU A 314 16.02 -2.37 17.48
#